data_AF-A0A6P0HPR1-F1
#
_entry.id   AF-A0A6P0HPR1-F1
#
_cell.length_a   1.000
_cell.length_b   1.000
_cell.length_c   1.000
_cell.angle_alpha   90.00
_cell.angle_beta   90.00
_cell.angle_gamma   90.00
#
_symmetry.space_group_name_H-M   'P 1'
#
loop_
_entity.id
_entity.type
_entity.pdbx_description
1 polymer ?
#
loop_
_entity_poly.entity_id
_entity_poly.type
_entity_poly.pdbx_seq_one_letter_code
_entity_poly.pdbx_strand_id
1 'polypeptide(L)'
;MTSGPLSGFTIGVTAARKVEEQVALLERRGAATVWAPALALDPRRVDDATLRAVTEEVLARPVDLFLATTGIGMKAWFDAAESWGLLDDLVAHLGRAEILARGPKSVGALRRRGLRELWSPESERFDDVLAHLRGRDLTDAHIVVQEHGQSLSMVAHALRRLGAVVTSVAVYRVEAAEDPTPMFGLIDHIADRSVDAVTFTSAPAVAALMEAAASVGRRDEVVAAFQADVLAASVGPVTTAAFELWGVPTVEPDRARLAAMVKLLETELPLRSAGIAIEAGGHTLRLVGDTVLVDGVEAPLTPAPLAVLQALAENPGAVVPRRTLLAALPRGAGSGHASSDHAVDMAVARLRAAVGTKVVQTVVKRGYRLAVES
;
A
#
# COMPACT_ATOMS: atom_id res chain seq x y z
N MET A 1 2.67 32.38 9.06
CA MET A 1 2.02 31.06 8.88
C MET A 1 3.00 30.02 9.37
N THR A 2 2.72 29.37 10.49
CA THR A 2 3.58 28.31 11.02
C THR A 2 3.53 27.12 10.09
N SER A 3 4.69 26.73 9.53
CA SER A 3 4.87 25.51 8.74
C SER A 3 4.42 24.32 9.57
N GLY A 4 3.43 23.58 9.08
CA GLY A 4 2.95 22.37 9.76
C GLY A 4 3.88 21.18 9.46
N PRO A 5 3.77 20.07 10.20
CA PRO A 5 4.65 18.92 10.03
C PRO A 5 4.54 18.26 8.65
N LEU A 6 3.46 18.52 7.90
CA LEU A 6 3.24 18.03 6.55
C LEU A 6 3.37 19.14 5.49
N SER A 7 3.94 20.30 5.83
CA SER A 7 4.18 21.36 4.87
C SER A 7 5.14 20.92 3.76
N GLY A 8 4.72 21.14 2.51
CA GLY A 8 5.48 20.77 1.32
C GLY A 8 5.14 19.39 0.75
N PHE A 9 4.32 18.59 1.44
CA PHE A 9 3.88 17.28 0.94
C PHE A 9 2.53 17.35 0.24
N THR A 10 2.37 16.54 -0.81
CA THR A 10 1.13 16.30 -1.53
C THR A 10 0.65 14.88 -1.27
N ILE A 11 -0.57 14.73 -0.78
CA ILE A 11 -1.12 13.45 -0.31
C ILE A 11 -2.38 13.08 -1.11
N GLY A 12 -2.35 11.91 -1.75
CA GLY A 12 -3.50 11.28 -2.38
C GLY A 12 -4.49 10.74 -1.35
N VAL A 13 -5.78 11.04 -1.54
CA VAL A 13 -6.87 10.58 -0.66
C VAL A 13 -7.85 9.74 -1.46
N THR A 14 -7.91 8.44 -1.15
CA THR A 14 -8.79 7.48 -1.84
C THR A 14 -10.16 7.30 -1.19
N ALA A 15 -10.35 7.89 0.00
CA ALA A 15 -11.57 7.71 0.77
C ALA A 15 -12.76 8.36 0.05
N ALA A 16 -13.85 7.58 -0.06
CA ALA A 16 -15.14 8.11 -0.52
C ALA A 16 -15.90 8.75 0.66
N ARG A 17 -15.94 8.08 1.82
CA ARG A 17 -16.66 8.56 3.01
C ARG A 17 -15.73 9.28 3.98
N LYS A 18 -16.25 10.29 4.68
CA LYS A 18 -15.50 11.11 5.65
C LYS A 18 -14.27 11.78 5.02
N VAL A 19 -14.32 12.05 3.71
CA VAL A 19 -13.21 12.69 2.99
C VAL A 19 -12.95 14.08 3.57
N GLU A 20 -13.98 14.83 3.91
CA GLU A 20 -13.86 16.18 4.47
C GLU A 20 -13.11 16.17 5.80
N GLU A 21 -13.37 15.16 6.64
CA GLU A 21 -12.66 14.94 7.90
C GLU A 21 -11.17 14.64 7.66
N GLN A 22 -10.88 13.77 6.68
CA GLN A 22 -9.52 13.36 6.33
C GLN A 22 -8.71 14.50 5.72
N VAL A 23 -9.26 15.16 4.70
CA VAL A 23 -8.64 16.31 4.02
C VAL A 23 -8.37 17.40 5.04
N ALA A 24 -9.37 17.78 5.85
CA ALA A 24 -9.17 18.82 6.85
C ALA A 24 -8.12 18.44 7.91
N LEU A 25 -7.97 17.16 8.26
CA LEU A 25 -6.91 16.70 9.15
C LEU A 25 -5.51 16.89 8.53
N LEU A 26 -5.35 16.59 7.24
CA LEU A 26 -4.10 16.70 6.49
C LEU A 26 -3.73 18.17 6.21
N GLU A 27 -4.69 18.96 5.71
CA GLU A 27 -4.47 20.38 5.38
C GLU A 27 -4.16 21.23 6.63
N ARG A 28 -4.77 20.92 7.79
CA ARG A 28 -4.41 21.57 9.07
C ARG A 28 -2.95 21.36 9.46
N ARG A 29 -2.28 20.35 8.90
CA ARG A 29 -0.86 20.05 9.10
C ARG A 29 0.03 20.56 7.97
N GLY A 30 -0.54 21.26 6.99
CA GLY A 30 0.18 21.90 5.91
C GLY A 30 0.32 21.09 4.62
N ALA A 31 -0.29 19.89 4.54
CA ALA A 31 -0.25 19.09 3.31
C ALA A 31 -1.18 19.68 2.23
N ALA A 32 -0.78 19.56 0.97
CA ALA A 32 -1.70 19.61 -0.15
C ALA A 32 -2.37 18.23 -0.31
N THR A 33 -3.62 18.19 -0.78
CA THR A 33 -4.34 16.92 -0.98
C THR A 33 -4.88 16.78 -2.40
N VAL A 34 -4.73 15.60 -2.98
CA VAL A 34 -5.37 15.19 -4.24
C VAL A 34 -6.43 14.16 -3.91
N TRP A 35 -7.71 14.53 -4.09
CA TRP A 35 -8.81 13.62 -3.81
C TRP A 35 -9.17 12.81 -5.06
N ALA A 36 -9.19 11.48 -4.91
CA ALA A 36 -9.58 10.55 -5.95
C ALA A 36 -10.34 9.37 -5.33
N PRO A 37 -11.68 9.45 -5.20
CA PRO A 37 -12.45 8.42 -4.53
C PRO A 37 -12.29 7.09 -5.26
N ALA A 38 -11.87 6.04 -4.54
CA ALA A 38 -11.71 4.72 -5.13
C ALA A 38 -13.05 3.97 -5.27
N LEU A 39 -14.02 4.32 -4.43
CA LEU A 39 -15.27 3.58 -4.27
C LEU A 39 -16.45 4.53 -4.37
N ALA A 40 -17.61 4.01 -4.78
CA ALA A 40 -18.86 4.76 -4.74
C ALA A 40 -19.20 5.20 -3.30
N LEU A 41 -19.81 6.39 -3.16
CA LEU A 41 -20.24 6.95 -1.88
C LEU A 41 -21.34 6.11 -1.23
N ASP A 42 -22.25 5.60 -2.05
CA ASP A 42 -23.34 4.74 -1.63
C ASP A 42 -23.04 3.28 -2.04
N PRO A 43 -22.62 2.40 -1.11
CA PRO A 43 -22.43 1.01 -1.44
C PRO A 43 -23.78 0.39 -1.80
N ARG A 44 -23.96 0.03 -3.06
CA ARG A 44 -25.16 -0.70 -3.48
C ARG A 44 -25.23 -2.01 -2.69
N ARG A 45 -26.33 -2.20 -1.96
CA ARG A 45 -26.67 -3.52 -1.40
C ARG A 45 -26.63 -4.51 -2.55
N VAL A 46 -26.10 -5.71 -2.29
CA VAL A 46 -26.24 -6.79 -3.27
C VAL A 46 -27.73 -6.95 -3.55
N ASP A 47 -28.09 -7.13 -4.82
CA ASP A 47 -29.47 -7.39 -5.20
C ASP A 47 -30.03 -8.53 -4.34
N ASP A 48 -31.19 -8.31 -3.75
CA ASP A 48 -31.83 -9.22 -2.78
C ASP A 48 -32.00 -10.62 -3.39
N ALA A 49 -32.28 -10.68 -4.70
CA ALA A 49 -32.36 -11.94 -5.44
C ALA A 49 -31.01 -12.69 -5.53
N THR A 50 -29.90 -11.97 -5.67
CA THR A 50 -28.56 -12.58 -5.72
C THR A 50 -28.15 -13.13 -4.35
N LEU A 51 -28.37 -12.36 -3.28
CA LEU A 51 -28.05 -12.83 -1.93
C LEU A 51 -28.94 -14.03 -1.55
N ARG A 52 -30.21 -14.02 -1.95
CA ARG A 52 -31.11 -15.16 -1.77
C ARG A 52 -30.64 -16.40 -2.50
N ALA A 53 -30.30 -16.29 -3.79
CA ALA A 53 -29.83 -17.42 -4.59
C ALA A 53 -28.58 -18.08 -3.98
N VAL A 54 -27.61 -17.27 -3.52
CA VAL A 54 -26.42 -17.77 -2.84
C VAL A 54 -26.78 -18.41 -1.49
N THR A 55 -27.76 -17.87 -0.76
CA THR A 55 -28.24 -18.48 0.50
C THR A 55 -28.87 -19.85 0.25
N GLU A 56 -29.66 -19.98 -0.81
CA GLU A 56 -30.25 -21.25 -1.24
C GLU A 56 -29.16 -22.24 -1.70
N GLU A 57 -28.10 -21.78 -2.38
CA GLU A 57 -26.91 -22.60 -2.70
C GLU A 57 -26.21 -23.12 -1.44
N VAL A 58 -26.02 -22.27 -0.43
CA VAL A 58 -25.44 -22.66 0.86
C VAL A 58 -26.28 -23.75 1.52
N LEU A 59 -27.61 -23.63 1.48
CA LEU A 59 -28.55 -24.62 2.05
C LEU A 59 -28.61 -25.92 1.24
N ALA A 60 -28.28 -25.89 -0.05
CA ALA A 60 -28.42 -27.04 -0.94
C ALA A 60 -27.42 -28.18 -0.69
N ARG A 61 -26.32 -27.92 0.05
CA ARG A 61 -25.32 -28.92 0.38
C ARG A 61 -24.72 -28.71 1.78
N PRO A 62 -24.24 -29.76 2.46
CA PRO A 62 -23.55 -29.63 3.74
C PRO A 62 -22.40 -28.63 3.68
N VAL A 63 -22.17 -27.90 4.77
CA VAL A 63 -21.04 -26.98 4.93
C VAL A 63 -20.06 -27.61 5.91
N ASP A 64 -18.82 -27.83 5.48
CA ASP A 64 -17.79 -28.41 6.33
C ASP A 64 -17.19 -27.33 7.25
N LEU A 65 -16.94 -26.15 6.68
CA LEU A 65 -16.37 -25.00 7.38
C LEU A 65 -17.14 -23.72 7.05
N PHE A 66 -17.53 -22.99 8.08
CA PHE A 66 -18.09 -21.66 7.95
C PHE A 66 -17.15 -20.60 8.52
N LEU A 67 -16.80 -19.62 7.70
CA LEU A 67 -15.91 -18.53 8.04
C LEU A 67 -16.65 -17.20 8.10
N ALA A 68 -16.86 -16.71 9.32
CA ALA A 68 -17.52 -15.43 9.58
C ALA A 68 -16.50 -14.29 9.70
N THR A 69 -16.60 -13.27 8.83
CA THR A 69 -15.58 -12.21 8.79
C THR A 69 -15.97 -10.95 9.54
N THR A 70 -17.21 -10.46 9.42
CA THR A 70 -17.62 -9.20 10.05
C THR A 70 -19.01 -9.28 10.67
N GLY A 71 -19.17 -8.66 11.84
CA GLY A 71 -20.46 -8.66 12.53
C GLY A 71 -21.59 -7.95 11.76
N ILE A 72 -21.26 -6.91 10.98
CA ILE A 72 -22.26 -6.18 10.19
C ILE A 72 -22.72 -6.99 8.98
N GLY A 73 -21.80 -7.71 8.32
CA GLY A 73 -22.14 -8.55 7.19
C GLY A 73 -22.96 -9.77 7.61
N MET A 74 -22.56 -10.42 8.70
CA MET A 74 -23.35 -11.48 9.33
C MET A 74 -24.77 -11.03 9.69
N LYS A 75 -24.90 -9.85 10.34
CA LYS A 75 -26.23 -9.32 10.71
C LYS A 75 -27.08 -9.08 9.47
N ALA A 76 -26.53 -8.40 8.46
CA ALA A 76 -27.26 -8.12 7.23
C ALA A 76 -27.72 -9.40 6.50
N TRP A 77 -26.88 -10.44 6.48
CA TRP A 77 -27.25 -11.71 5.86
C TRP A 77 -28.38 -12.40 6.62
N PHE A 78 -28.30 -12.45 7.95
CA PHE A 78 -29.36 -13.04 8.78
C PHE A 78 -30.66 -12.26 8.69
N ASP A 79 -30.61 -10.93 8.71
CA ASP A 79 -31.81 -10.09 8.58
C ASP A 79 -32.47 -10.28 7.19
N ALA A 80 -31.67 -10.51 6.13
CA ALA A 80 -32.18 -10.85 4.81
C ALA A 80 -32.76 -12.27 4.75
N ALA A 81 -32.08 -13.27 5.33
CA ALA A 81 -32.60 -14.62 5.43
C ALA A 81 -33.92 -14.68 6.22
N GLU A 82 -34.06 -13.84 7.25
CA GLU A 82 -35.30 -13.69 8.03
C GLU A 82 -36.45 -13.16 7.17
N SER A 83 -36.20 -12.18 6.31
CA SER A 83 -37.22 -11.63 5.41
C SER A 83 -37.71 -12.65 4.37
N TRP A 84 -36.88 -13.64 4.01
CA TRP A 84 -37.26 -14.75 3.12
C TRP A 84 -37.81 -15.98 3.85
N GLY A 85 -37.86 -15.96 5.19
CA GLY A 85 -38.27 -17.12 6.00
C GLY A 85 -37.26 -18.26 6.02
N LEU A 86 -35.99 -18.00 5.65
CA LEU A 86 -34.90 -18.98 5.59
C LEU A 86 -33.96 -18.93 6.79
N LEU A 87 -34.19 -18.02 7.75
CA LEU A 87 -33.26 -17.79 8.87
C LEU A 87 -33.03 -19.04 9.72
N ASP A 88 -34.10 -19.70 10.17
CA ASP A 88 -33.98 -20.84 11.08
C ASP A 88 -33.26 -22.01 10.41
N ASP A 89 -33.59 -22.28 9.14
CA ASP A 89 -32.92 -23.29 8.33
C ASP A 89 -31.44 -22.95 8.13
N LEU A 90 -31.12 -21.69 7.83
CA LEU A 90 -29.75 -21.22 7.65
C LEU A 90 -28.93 -21.35 8.94
N VAL A 91 -29.48 -20.94 10.08
CA VAL A 91 -28.79 -21.04 11.38
C VAL A 91 -28.59 -22.51 11.75
N ALA A 92 -29.61 -23.35 11.60
CA ALA A 92 -29.50 -24.78 11.88
C ALA A 92 -28.49 -25.48 10.95
N HIS A 93 -28.42 -25.07 9.68
CA HIS A 93 -27.49 -25.60 8.70
C HIS A 93 -26.05 -25.20 9.01
N LEU A 94 -25.78 -23.91 9.20
CA LEU A 94 -24.45 -23.40 9.54
C LEU A 94 -23.98 -23.92 10.91
N GLY A 95 -24.90 -24.20 11.84
CA GLY A 95 -24.58 -24.77 13.15
C GLY A 95 -24.02 -26.20 13.13
N ARG A 96 -24.08 -26.89 11.99
CA ARG A 96 -23.46 -28.21 11.80
C ARG A 96 -22.02 -28.13 11.30
N ALA A 97 -21.60 -26.98 10.78
CA ALA A 97 -20.26 -26.76 10.27
C ALA A 97 -19.27 -26.50 11.41
N GLU A 98 -17.97 -26.70 11.15
CA GLU A 98 -16.93 -26.06 11.95
C GLU A 98 -16.99 -24.54 11.71
N ILE A 99 -17.04 -23.73 12.76
CA ILE A 99 -17.20 -22.27 12.60
C ILE A 99 -15.93 -21.56 13.03
N LEU A 100 -15.33 -20.78 12.13
CA LEU A 100 -14.23 -19.87 12.43
C LEU A 100 -14.72 -18.42 12.32
N ALA A 101 -14.30 -17.58 13.27
CA ALA A 101 -14.65 -16.17 13.27
C ALA A 101 -13.38 -15.32 13.16
N ARG A 102 -13.37 -14.31 12.29
CA ARG A 102 -12.19 -13.44 12.13
C ARG A 102 -11.92 -12.56 13.36
N GLY A 103 -12.94 -12.14 14.11
CA GLY A 103 -12.69 -11.33 15.30
C GLY A 103 -13.92 -11.08 16.18
N PRO A 104 -13.80 -10.26 17.24
CA PRO A 104 -14.84 -10.07 18.26
C PRO A 104 -16.21 -9.65 17.70
N LYS A 105 -16.23 -8.90 16.59
CA LYS A 105 -17.47 -8.45 15.95
C LYS A 105 -18.24 -9.59 15.28
N SER A 106 -17.56 -10.49 14.57
CA SER A 106 -18.19 -11.65 13.94
C SER A 106 -18.61 -12.66 15.02
N VAL A 107 -17.77 -12.88 16.04
CA VAL A 107 -18.12 -13.69 17.23
C VAL A 107 -19.41 -13.20 17.86
N GLY A 108 -19.52 -11.89 18.14
CA GLY A 108 -20.73 -11.31 18.72
C GLY A 108 -21.98 -11.51 17.84
N ALA A 109 -21.84 -11.49 16.51
CA ALA A 109 -22.95 -11.71 15.59
C ALA A 109 -23.40 -13.18 15.55
N LEU A 110 -22.46 -14.12 15.51
CA LEU A 110 -22.74 -15.57 15.59
C LEU A 110 -23.47 -15.93 16.88
N ARG A 111 -22.89 -15.51 18.02
CA ARG A 111 -23.40 -15.90 19.36
C ARG A 111 -24.80 -15.39 19.65
N ARG A 112 -25.20 -14.24 19.08
CA ARG A 112 -26.58 -13.71 19.19
C ARG A 112 -27.63 -14.60 18.54
N ARG A 113 -27.24 -15.42 17.56
CA ARG A 113 -28.13 -16.38 16.87
C ARG A 113 -27.87 -17.82 17.32
N GLY A 114 -27.22 -18.03 18.47
CA GLY A 114 -26.98 -19.36 19.03
C GLY A 114 -25.78 -20.11 18.42
N LEU A 115 -25.12 -19.58 17.40
CA LEU A 115 -23.93 -20.17 16.80
C LEU A 115 -22.69 -19.96 17.70
N ARG A 116 -21.79 -20.94 17.71
CA ARG A 116 -20.54 -20.90 18.47
C ARG A 116 -19.37 -21.18 17.53
N GLU A 117 -18.47 -20.22 17.46
CA GLU A 117 -17.19 -20.41 16.81
C GLU A 117 -16.31 -21.40 17.58
N LEU A 118 -15.57 -22.24 16.86
CA LEU A 118 -14.51 -23.08 17.40
C LEU A 118 -13.29 -22.23 17.77
N TRP A 119 -12.97 -21.23 16.94
CA TRP A 119 -11.78 -20.41 17.09
C TRP A 119 -11.91 -19.02 16.45
N SER A 120 -11.19 -18.05 17.03
CA SER A 120 -11.04 -16.69 16.50
C SER A 120 -9.65 -16.13 16.85
N PRO A 121 -8.94 -15.46 15.93
CA PRO A 121 -7.63 -14.88 16.21
C PRO A 121 -7.73 -13.61 17.04
N GLU A 122 -6.77 -13.38 17.94
CA GLU A 122 -6.67 -12.12 18.70
C GLU A 122 -6.32 -10.91 17.80
N SER A 123 -5.59 -11.15 16.71
CA SER A 123 -5.11 -10.11 15.78
C SER A 123 -6.20 -9.52 14.87
N GLU A 124 -7.34 -10.22 14.76
CA GLU A 124 -8.37 -9.99 13.75
C GLU A 124 -7.89 -10.11 12.28
N ARG A 125 -6.70 -10.69 12.05
CA ARG A 125 -6.09 -10.86 10.72
C ARG A 125 -6.52 -12.15 10.06
N PHE A 126 -6.63 -12.12 8.74
CA PHE A 126 -7.01 -13.29 7.97
C PHE A 126 -5.87 -14.30 7.81
N ASP A 127 -4.62 -13.83 7.82
CA ASP A 127 -3.45 -14.71 7.70
C ASP A 127 -3.35 -15.69 8.85
N ASP A 128 -3.83 -15.30 10.04
CA ASP A 128 -3.90 -16.20 11.19
C ASP A 128 -4.98 -17.25 11.01
N VAL A 129 -6.08 -16.93 10.32
CA VAL A 129 -7.10 -17.92 9.92
C VAL A 129 -6.51 -18.91 8.92
N LEU A 130 -5.82 -18.42 7.88
CA LEU A 130 -5.13 -19.29 6.93
C LEU A 130 -4.05 -20.12 7.61
N ALA A 131 -3.28 -19.54 8.53
CA ALA A 131 -2.28 -20.23 9.31
C ALA A 131 -2.89 -21.33 10.19
N HIS A 132 -4.05 -21.08 10.81
CA HIS A 132 -4.79 -22.07 11.57
C HIS A 132 -5.30 -23.24 10.70
N LEU A 133 -5.57 -22.97 9.41
CA LEU A 133 -5.95 -23.98 8.43
C LEU A 133 -4.75 -24.66 7.75
N ARG A 134 -3.50 -24.20 7.96
CA ARG A 134 -2.32 -24.82 7.36
C ARG A 134 -2.17 -26.26 7.83
N GLY A 135 -1.86 -27.14 6.88
CA GLY A 135 -1.67 -28.57 7.14
C GLY A 135 -2.97 -29.38 7.22
N ARG A 136 -4.15 -28.74 7.13
CA ARG A 136 -5.41 -29.45 6.93
C ARG A 136 -5.57 -29.81 5.45
N ASP A 137 -6.12 -30.99 5.18
CA ASP A 137 -6.60 -31.32 3.85
C ASP A 137 -7.95 -30.62 3.63
N LEU A 138 -7.98 -29.69 2.67
CA LEU A 138 -9.17 -28.94 2.30
C LEU A 138 -9.71 -29.38 0.94
N THR A 139 -9.18 -30.47 0.37
CA THR A 139 -9.61 -30.99 -0.94
C THR A 139 -11.09 -31.31 -0.90
N ASP A 140 -11.85 -30.71 -1.82
CA ASP A 140 -13.31 -30.82 -1.98
C ASP A 140 -14.15 -30.36 -0.77
N ALA A 141 -13.53 -29.84 0.29
CA ALA A 141 -14.23 -29.30 1.45
C ALA A 141 -15.08 -28.09 1.04
N HIS A 142 -16.37 -28.11 1.39
CA HIS A 142 -17.27 -27.00 1.13
C HIS A 142 -17.12 -25.94 2.22
N ILE A 143 -16.51 -24.82 1.85
CA ILE A 143 -16.25 -23.70 2.74
C ILE A 143 -17.15 -22.53 2.38
N VAL A 144 -17.96 -22.09 3.33
CA VAL A 144 -18.76 -20.87 3.20
C VAL A 144 -18.01 -19.72 3.82
N VAL A 145 -17.79 -18.65 3.06
CA VAL A 145 -17.14 -17.43 3.54
C VAL A 145 -18.15 -16.30 3.52
N GLN A 146 -18.49 -15.77 4.69
CA GLN A 146 -19.28 -14.54 4.76
C GLN A 146 -18.37 -13.36 4.44
N GLU A 147 -18.58 -12.69 3.31
CA GLU A 147 -17.73 -11.63 2.80
C GLU A 147 -18.17 -10.20 3.17
N HIS A 148 -17.19 -9.34 3.45
CA HIS A 148 -17.26 -7.89 3.55
C HIS A 148 -16.86 -7.22 2.21
N GLY A 149 -17.78 -7.18 1.24
CA GLY A 149 -17.56 -6.56 -0.07
C GLY A 149 -16.40 -7.17 -0.86
N GLN A 150 -15.92 -6.47 -1.90
CA GLN A 150 -14.83 -6.95 -2.80
C GLN A 150 -13.52 -7.33 -2.08
N SER A 151 -13.34 -6.98 -0.80
CA SER A 151 -12.12 -7.16 -0.01
C SER A 151 -11.70 -8.61 0.27
N LEU A 152 -12.55 -9.60 0.02
CA LEU A 152 -12.29 -11.01 0.41
C LEU A 152 -12.19 -11.97 -0.77
N SER A 153 -12.13 -11.44 -2.00
CA SER A 153 -11.76 -12.21 -3.18
C SER A 153 -10.46 -13.00 -2.95
N MET A 154 -9.52 -12.44 -2.18
CA MET A 154 -8.24 -13.07 -1.85
C MET A 154 -8.35 -14.26 -0.90
N VAL A 155 -9.29 -14.24 0.04
CA VAL A 155 -9.53 -15.34 0.98
C VAL A 155 -10.11 -16.54 0.27
N ALA A 156 -11.20 -16.29 -0.46
CA ALA A 156 -11.85 -17.33 -1.23
C ALA A 156 -10.90 -17.90 -2.29
N HIS A 157 -10.09 -17.04 -2.91
CA HIS A 157 -9.04 -17.48 -3.82
C HIS A 157 -7.98 -18.35 -3.12
N ALA A 158 -7.44 -17.93 -1.97
CA ALA A 158 -6.44 -18.71 -1.24
C ALA A 158 -6.96 -20.08 -0.81
N LEU A 159 -8.20 -20.17 -0.31
CA LEU A 159 -8.85 -21.42 0.05
C LEU A 159 -9.10 -22.33 -1.16
N ARG A 160 -9.54 -21.76 -2.30
CA ARG A 160 -9.66 -22.51 -3.56
C ARG A 160 -8.32 -23.07 -4.04
N ARG A 161 -7.22 -22.34 -3.88
CA ARG A 161 -5.87 -22.87 -4.19
C ARG A 161 -5.45 -24.04 -3.30
N LEU A 162 -6.06 -24.19 -2.13
CA LEU A 162 -5.86 -25.34 -1.23
C LEU A 162 -6.78 -26.53 -1.55
N GLY A 163 -7.56 -26.45 -2.65
CA GLY A 163 -8.46 -27.53 -3.09
C GLY A 163 -9.90 -27.41 -2.60
N ALA A 164 -10.24 -26.37 -1.83
CA ALA A 164 -11.58 -26.20 -1.29
C ALA A 164 -12.59 -25.71 -2.34
N VAL A 165 -13.84 -26.13 -2.16
CA VAL A 165 -15.00 -25.58 -2.87
C VAL A 165 -15.55 -24.42 -2.05
N VAL A 166 -15.34 -23.19 -2.51
CA VAL A 166 -15.67 -21.99 -1.71
C VAL A 166 -16.90 -21.26 -2.26
N THR A 167 -17.94 -21.15 -1.44
CA THR A 167 -19.12 -20.31 -1.67
C THR A 167 -18.98 -19.00 -0.88
N SER A 168 -18.94 -17.88 -1.60
CA SER A 168 -18.74 -16.53 -1.05
C SER A 168 -20.08 -15.82 -0.88
N VAL A 169 -20.39 -15.38 0.34
CA VAL A 169 -21.64 -14.68 0.66
C VAL A 169 -21.38 -13.21 0.95
N ALA A 170 -21.54 -12.35 -0.06
CA ALA A 170 -21.40 -10.90 0.07
C ALA A 170 -22.78 -10.23 0.23
N VAL A 171 -22.97 -9.45 1.28
CA VAL A 171 -24.24 -8.72 1.57
C VAL A 171 -24.30 -7.31 0.98
N TYR A 172 -23.17 -6.74 0.61
CA TYR A 172 -23.08 -5.46 -0.10
C TYR A 172 -21.92 -5.54 -1.10
N ARG A 173 -22.07 -4.89 -2.25
CA ARG A 173 -21.00 -4.79 -3.24
C ARG A 173 -20.35 -3.43 -3.08
N VAL A 174 -19.03 -3.45 -3.01
CA VAL A 174 -18.27 -2.22 -3.17
C VAL A 174 -18.13 -2.03 -4.68
N GLU A 175 -18.67 -0.94 -5.20
CA GLU A 175 -18.50 -0.54 -6.59
C GLU A 175 -17.40 0.53 -6.66
N ALA A 176 -16.71 0.57 -7.79
CA ALA A 176 -15.80 1.67 -8.10
C ALA A 176 -16.57 3.00 -8.10
N ALA A 177 -15.86 4.11 -7.93
CA ALA A 177 -16.47 5.43 -8.07
C ALA A 177 -17.12 5.60 -9.46
N GLU A 178 -18.26 6.29 -9.51
CA GLU A 178 -19.04 6.48 -10.74
C GLU A 178 -18.25 7.22 -11.82
N ASP A 179 -17.46 8.23 -11.41
CA ASP A 179 -16.50 8.92 -12.26
C ASP A 179 -15.09 8.38 -12.00
N PRO A 180 -14.46 7.67 -12.96
CA PRO A 180 -13.11 7.16 -12.81
C PRO A 180 -12.03 8.23 -13.06
N THR A 181 -12.38 9.41 -13.56
CA THR A 181 -11.41 10.46 -13.97
C THR A 181 -10.46 10.87 -12.84
N PRO A 182 -10.92 11.13 -11.60
CA PRO A 182 -10.01 11.45 -10.49
C PRO A 182 -9.05 10.31 -10.17
N MET A 183 -9.51 9.05 -10.29
CA MET A 183 -8.68 7.87 -10.05
C MET A 183 -7.55 7.77 -11.08
N PHE A 184 -7.86 7.99 -12.36
CA PHE A 184 -6.83 8.02 -13.41
C PHE A 184 -5.83 9.15 -13.20
N GLY A 185 -6.28 10.35 -12.81
CA GLY A 185 -5.38 11.45 -12.45
C GLY A 185 -4.47 11.11 -11.26
N LEU A 186 -4.99 10.43 -10.22
CA LEU A 186 -4.16 9.98 -9.10
C LEU A 186 -3.16 8.90 -9.53
N ILE A 187 -3.54 7.97 -10.42
CA ILE A 187 -2.63 6.97 -11.00
C ILE A 187 -1.47 7.66 -11.72
N ASP A 188 -1.76 8.71 -12.49
CA ASP A 188 -0.73 9.49 -13.15
C ASP A 188 0.19 10.16 -12.13
N HIS A 189 -0.39 10.79 -11.10
CA HIS A 189 0.39 11.40 -10.02
C HIS A 189 1.31 10.42 -9.30
N ILE A 190 0.85 9.20 -9.02
CA ILE A 190 1.65 8.15 -8.37
C ILE A 190 2.78 7.72 -9.29
N ALA A 191 2.45 7.33 -10.52
CA ALA A 191 3.43 6.79 -11.46
C ALA A 191 4.48 7.84 -11.87
N ASP A 192 4.12 9.12 -11.87
CA ASP A 192 5.00 10.26 -12.13
C ASP A 192 5.67 10.81 -10.85
N ARG A 193 5.44 10.19 -9.68
CA ARG A 193 6.04 10.56 -8.37
C ARG A 193 5.79 12.02 -7.95
N SER A 194 4.61 12.53 -8.29
CA SER A 194 4.19 13.91 -7.95
C SER A 194 3.26 13.96 -6.72
N VAL A 195 3.07 12.83 -6.05
CA VAL A 195 2.50 12.72 -4.70
C VAL A 195 3.49 12.01 -3.80
N ASP A 196 3.55 12.42 -2.53
CA ASP A 196 4.49 11.86 -1.55
C ASP A 196 3.89 10.67 -0.80
N ALA A 197 2.56 10.64 -0.66
CA ALA A 197 1.83 9.55 -0.05
C ALA A 197 0.46 9.36 -0.67
N VAL A 198 -0.08 8.15 -0.54
CA VAL A 198 -1.49 7.85 -0.83
C VAL A 198 -2.10 7.12 0.36
N THR A 199 -3.26 7.58 0.79
CA THR A 199 -3.97 7.01 1.94
C THR A 199 -5.08 6.07 1.52
N PHE A 200 -5.16 4.92 2.19
CA PHE A 200 -6.11 3.86 1.92
C PHE A 200 -6.88 3.49 3.20
N THR A 201 -8.20 3.68 3.16
CA THR A 201 -9.08 3.40 4.31
C THR A 201 -9.73 2.03 4.25
N SER A 202 -9.51 1.26 3.18
CA SER A 202 -10.05 -0.09 3.02
C SER A 202 -9.30 -0.86 1.93
N ALA A 203 -9.23 -2.18 2.05
CA ALA A 203 -8.67 -3.06 1.03
C ALA A 203 -9.36 -2.98 -0.35
N PRO A 204 -10.69 -2.79 -0.48
CA PRO A 204 -11.32 -2.54 -1.78
C PRO A 204 -10.80 -1.29 -2.49
N ALA A 205 -10.39 -0.24 -1.76
CA ALA A 205 -9.79 0.93 -2.37
C ALA A 205 -8.43 0.61 -3.02
N VAL A 206 -7.66 -0.30 -2.43
CA VAL A 206 -6.41 -0.81 -3.00
C VAL A 206 -6.70 -1.59 -4.28
N ALA A 207 -7.65 -2.53 -4.24
CA ALA A 207 -8.04 -3.32 -5.40
C ALA A 207 -8.53 -2.42 -6.56
N ALA A 208 -9.41 -1.46 -6.27
CA ALA A 208 -9.93 -0.53 -7.27
C ALA A 208 -8.82 0.31 -7.92
N LEU A 209 -7.86 0.81 -7.13
CA LEU A 209 -6.70 1.55 -7.67
C LEU A 209 -5.82 0.66 -8.55
N MET A 210 -5.52 -0.57 -8.12
CA MET A 210 -4.68 -1.51 -8.89
C MET A 210 -5.38 -2.00 -10.17
N GLU A 211 -6.68 -2.23 -10.14
CA GLU A 211 -7.50 -2.58 -11.31
C GLU A 211 -7.55 -1.40 -12.30
N ALA A 212 -7.79 -0.18 -11.80
CA ALA A 212 -7.77 1.02 -12.63
C ALA A 212 -6.39 1.24 -13.27
N ALA A 213 -5.30 1.10 -12.50
CA ALA A 213 -3.93 1.21 -13.03
C ALA A 213 -3.62 0.14 -14.10
N ALA A 214 -4.11 -1.09 -13.91
CA ALA A 214 -3.99 -2.14 -14.92
C ALA A 214 -4.76 -1.81 -16.20
N SER A 215 -5.96 -1.25 -16.08
CA SER A 215 -6.82 -0.91 -17.23
C SER A 215 -6.20 0.13 -18.17
N VAL A 216 -5.34 1.01 -17.62
CA VAL A 216 -4.59 2.02 -18.38
C VAL A 216 -3.13 1.64 -18.63
N GLY A 217 -2.74 0.41 -18.28
CA GLY A 217 -1.39 -0.11 -18.53
C GLY A 217 -0.28 0.53 -17.68
N ARG A 218 -0.60 1.21 -16.57
CA ARG A 218 0.36 1.90 -15.68
C ARG A 218 0.66 1.16 -14.37
N ARG A 219 0.21 -0.08 -14.23
CA ARG A 219 0.28 -0.82 -12.96
C ARG A 219 1.71 -1.01 -12.48
N ASP A 220 2.63 -1.35 -13.38
CA ASP A 220 4.00 -1.67 -13.00
C ASP A 220 4.74 -0.39 -12.54
N GLU A 221 4.47 0.75 -13.17
CA GLU A 221 4.97 2.05 -12.72
C GLU A 221 4.41 2.46 -11.34
N VAL A 222 3.11 2.21 -11.10
CA VAL A 222 2.48 2.46 -9.79
C VAL A 222 3.12 1.59 -8.70
N VAL A 223 3.33 0.29 -8.96
CA VAL A 223 4.00 -0.61 -8.01
C VAL A 223 5.42 -0.13 -7.73
N ALA A 224 6.19 0.20 -8.76
CA ALA A 224 7.56 0.70 -8.62
C ALA A 224 7.61 2.01 -7.80
N ALA A 225 6.67 2.93 -8.04
CA ALA A 225 6.57 4.17 -7.29
C ALA A 225 6.27 3.91 -5.80
N PHE A 226 5.33 3.02 -5.47
CA PHE A 226 5.05 2.68 -4.07
C PHE A 226 6.18 1.93 -3.36
N GLN A 227 7.04 1.22 -4.11
CA GLN A 227 8.18 0.50 -3.54
C GLN A 227 9.33 1.43 -3.13
N ALA A 228 9.43 2.63 -3.70
CA ALA A 228 10.60 3.49 -3.52
C ALA A 228 10.25 4.91 -3.08
N ASP A 229 9.29 5.55 -3.74
CA ASP A 229 9.15 7.01 -3.75
C ASP A 229 7.89 7.48 -3.02
N VAL A 230 6.76 6.78 -3.26
CA VAL A 230 5.43 7.17 -2.77
C VAL A 230 5.03 6.30 -1.59
N LEU A 231 4.68 6.91 -0.47
CA LEU A 231 4.26 6.18 0.73
C LEU A 231 2.82 5.67 0.62
N ALA A 232 2.62 4.35 0.58
CA ALA A 232 1.31 3.75 0.76
C ALA A 232 0.95 3.70 2.26
N ALA A 233 0.00 4.52 2.68
CA ALA A 233 -0.47 4.59 4.06
C ALA A 233 -1.83 3.91 4.23
N SER A 234 -1.83 2.79 4.95
CA SER A 234 -3.02 2.00 5.24
C SER A 234 -3.62 2.40 6.59
N VAL A 235 -4.95 2.44 6.67
CA VAL A 235 -5.61 2.73 7.95
C VAL A 235 -5.44 1.59 8.97
N GLY A 236 -5.12 0.38 8.54
CA GLY A 236 -4.92 -0.77 9.42
C GLY A 236 -4.69 -2.09 8.68
N PRO A 237 -4.58 -3.21 9.42
CA PRO A 237 -3.98 -4.47 8.95
C PRO A 237 -4.68 -5.13 7.78
N VAL A 238 -6.01 -5.01 7.71
CA VAL A 238 -6.78 -5.56 6.59
C VAL A 238 -6.45 -4.85 5.28
N THR A 239 -6.25 -3.53 5.32
CA THR A 239 -5.88 -2.75 4.13
C THR A 239 -4.43 -3.01 3.73
N THR A 240 -3.53 -3.10 4.72
CA THR A 240 -2.12 -3.46 4.52
C THR A 240 -1.96 -4.80 3.80
N ALA A 241 -2.67 -5.83 4.25
CA ALA A 241 -2.61 -7.16 3.64
C ALA A 241 -3.01 -7.16 2.14
N ALA A 242 -3.83 -6.20 1.69
CA ALA A 242 -4.23 -6.11 0.28
C ALA A 242 -3.07 -5.74 -0.67
N PHE A 243 -1.98 -5.16 -0.15
CA PHE A 243 -0.79 -4.80 -0.93
C PHE A 243 0.23 -5.94 -1.07
N GLU A 244 0.13 -7.00 -0.26
CA GLU A 244 1.15 -8.06 -0.20
C GLU A 244 1.38 -8.76 -1.54
N LEU A 245 0.31 -8.96 -2.33
CA LEU A 245 0.37 -9.58 -3.65
C LEU A 245 1.23 -8.79 -4.64
N TRP A 246 1.38 -7.49 -4.40
CA TRP A 246 2.10 -6.58 -5.26
C TRP A 246 3.50 -6.26 -4.71
N GLY A 247 3.87 -6.82 -3.54
CA GLY A 247 5.14 -6.53 -2.89
C GLY A 247 5.30 -5.05 -2.55
N VAL A 248 4.20 -4.35 -2.28
CA VAL A 248 4.23 -2.92 -1.93
C VAL A 248 4.39 -2.77 -0.42
N PRO A 249 5.44 -2.10 0.07
CA PRO A 249 5.58 -1.78 1.48
C PRO A 249 4.56 -0.72 1.90
N THR A 250 3.92 -0.93 3.05
CA THR A 250 2.95 0.03 3.60
C THR A 250 3.28 0.39 5.04
N VAL A 251 2.76 1.53 5.48
CA VAL A 251 2.75 1.91 6.91
C VAL A 251 1.32 1.88 7.43
N GLU A 252 1.15 1.48 8.68
CA GLU A 252 -0.15 1.46 9.37
C GLU A 252 -0.02 1.90 10.82
N PRO A 253 -1.04 2.57 11.39
CA PRO A 253 -1.02 2.95 12.80
C PRO A 253 -1.39 1.77 13.71
N ASP A 254 -0.90 1.77 14.96
CA ASP A 254 -1.27 0.77 16.00
C ASP A 254 -2.79 0.63 16.19
N ARG A 255 -3.52 1.74 16.00
CA ARG A 255 -4.97 1.78 16.11
C ARG A 255 -5.56 2.13 14.76
N ALA A 256 -6.41 1.25 14.24
CA ALA A 256 -7.06 1.43 12.95
C ALA A 256 -8.09 2.58 12.94
N ARG A 257 -7.60 3.82 12.92
CA ARG A 257 -8.37 5.06 12.97
C ARG A 257 -7.74 6.13 12.09
N LEU A 258 -8.59 6.93 11.47
CA LEU A 258 -8.19 8.02 10.57
C LEU A 258 -7.17 8.98 11.20
N ALA A 259 -7.46 9.51 12.39
CA ALA A 259 -6.57 10.43 13.07
C ALA A 259 -5.21 9.80 13.44
N ALA A 260 -5.16 8.49 13.70
CA ALA A 260 -3.93 7.79 14.00
C ALA A 260 -3.07 7.59 12.73
N MET A 261 -3.69 7.27 11.59
CA MET A 261 -3.01 7.20 10.30
C MET A 261 -2.45 8.57 9.89
N VAL A 262 -3.21 9.65 10.07
CA VAL A 262 -2.71 11.02 9.80
C VAL A 262 -1.53 11.36 10.71
N LYS A 263 -1.58 11.00 11.99
CA LYS A 263 -0.45 11.21 12.92
C LYS A 263 0.79 10.43 12.52
N LEU A 264 0.64 9.21 12.00
CA LEU A 264 1.75 8.42 11.47
C LEU A 264 2.43 9.13 10.29
N LEU A 265 1.64 9.70 9.38
CA LEU A 265 2.17 10.48 8.24
C LEU A 265 3.00 11.69 8.69
N GLU A 266 2.62 12.36 9.79
CA GLU A 266 3.41 13.47 10.37
C GLU A 266 4.85 13.07 10.73
N THR A 267 5.09 11.77 10.93
CA THR A 267 6.40 11.23 11.29
C THR A 267 7.09 10.61 10.08
N GLU A 268 6.39 9.75 9.34
CA GLU A 268 6.95 9.00 8.21
C GLU A 268 7.41 9.90 7.06
N LEU A 269 6.59 10.89 6.67
CA LEU A 269 6.90 11.73 5.51
C LEU A 269 8.12 12.63 5.76
N PRO A 270 8.21 13.38 6.89
CA PRO A 270 9.42 14.15 7.20
C PRO A 270 10.68 13.29 7.37
N LEU A 271 10.56 12.07 7.92
CA LEU A 271 11.72 11.19 8.07
C LEU A 271 12.25 10.74 6.70
N ARG A 272 11.36 10.42 5.76
CA ARG A 272 11.73 10.02 4.39
C ARG A 272 12.26 11.20 3.59
N SER A 273 11.66 12.37 3.74
CA SER A 273 12.08 13.60 3.04
C SER A 273 13.32 14.24 3.65
N ALA A 274 13.67 13.92 4.91
CA ALA A 274 14.90 14.41 5.52
C ALA A 274 16.13 13.89 4.75
N GLY A 275 16.00 12.80 3.99
CA GLY A 275 17.07 12.31 3.14
C GLY A 275 18.31 11.85 3.91
N ILE A 276 19.36 11.51 3.18
CA ILE A 276 20.65 11.15 3.77
C ILE A 276 21.46 12.42 3.94
N ALA A 277 21.80 12.77 5.19
CA ALA A 277 22.74 13.84 5.49
C ALA A 277 24.17 13.27 5.55
N ILE A 278 25.08 13.86 4.78
CA ILE A 278 26.49 13.46 4.69
C ILE A 278 27.37 14.69 4.87
N GLU A 279 28.20 14.68 5.90
CA GLU A 279 29.26 15.68 6.07
C GLU A 279 30.45 15.33 5.18
N ALA A 280 30.75 16.14 4.18
CA ALA A 280 31.85 15.90 3.26
C ALA A 280 32.54 17.20 2.84
N GLY A 281 33.87 17.24 2.97
CA GLY A 281 34.68 18.37 2.48
C GLY A 281 34.37 19.71 3.15
N GLY A 282 33.79 19.70 4.35
CA GLY A 282 33.34 20.89 5.09
C GLY A 282 31.94 21.38 4.75
N HIS A 283 31.15 20.58 4.02
CA HIS A 283 29.76 20.87 3.67
C HIS A 283 28.82 19.76 4.16
N THR A 284 27.61 20.14 4.54
CA THR A 284 26.51 19.19 4.79
C THR A 284 25.77 18.96 3.49
N LEU A 285 25.95 17.78 2.89
CA LEU A 285 25.12 17.32 1.77
C LEU A 285 23.85 16.68 2.30
N ARG A 286 22.69 17.02 1.74
CA ARG A 286 21.43 16.31 2.00
C ARG A 286 20.85 15.81 0.70
N LEU A 287 20.74 14.49 0.57
CA LEU A 287 20.17 13.84 -0.60
C LEU A 287 18.71 13.46 -0.32
N VAL A 288 17.78 14.07 -1.04
CA VAL A 288 16.33 13.84 -0.93
C VAL A 288 15.81 13.43 -2.30
N GLY A 289 15.67 12.12 -2.53
CA GLY A 289 15.40 11.59 -3.88
C GLY A 289 16.48 12.04 -4.87
N ASP A 290 16.09 12.79 -5.90
CA ASP A 290 16.98 13.37 -6.90
C ASP A 290 17.45 14.80 -6.57
N THR A 291 16.92 15.39 -5.50
CA THR A 291 17.29 16.73 -5.03
C THR A 291 18.49 16.65 -4.09
N VAL A 292 19.45 17.55 -4.30
CA VAL A 292 20.64 17.67 -3.45
C VAL A 292 20.67 19.05 -2.84
N LEU A 293 20.75 19.12 -1.51
CA LEU A 293 21.01 20.36 -0.79
C LEU A 293 22.45 20.37 -0.29
N VAL A 294 23.12 21.51 -0.42
CA VAL A 294 24.47 21.78 0.10
C VAL A 294 24.32 22.90 1.10
N ASP A 295 24.60 22.62 2.37
CA ASP A 295 24.40 23.57 3.49
C ASP A 295 22.99 24.17 3.53
N GLY A 296 21.99 23.36 3.13
CA GLY A 296 20.58 23.75 3.08
C GLY A 296 20.14 24.51 1.82
N VAL A 297 21.05 24.76 0.86
CA VAL A 297 20.73 25.38 -0.43
C VAL A 297 20.70 24.33 -1.53
N GLU A 298 19.67 24.35 -2.37
CA GLU A 298 19.55 23.40 -3.48
C GLU A 298 20.70 23.57 -4.49
N ALA A 299 21.36 22.46 -4.80
CA ALA A 299 22.42 22.35 -5.79
C ALA A 299 21.89 21.53 -6.98
N PRO A 300 21.48 22.17 -8.08
CA PRO A 300 20.90 21.46 -9.21
C PRO A 300 21.95 20.57 -9.88
N LEU A 301 21.66 19.27 -9.95
CA LEU A 301 22.50 18.27 -10.62
C LEU A 301 21.80 17.73 -11.86
N THR A 302 22.57 17.55 -12.93
CA THR A 302 22.10 16.77 -14.08
C THR A 302 22.19 15.27 -13.76
N PRO A 303 21.51 14.40 -14.53
CA PRO A 303 21.43 12.96 -14.20
C PRO A 303 22.78 12.26 -14.01
N ALA A 304 23.81 12.61 -14.78
CA ALA A 304 25.13 11.99 -14.66
C ALA A 304 25.88 12.38 -13.35
N PRO A 305 26.05 13.67 -13.00
CA PRO A 305 26.55 14.08 -11.68
C PRO A 305 25.76 13.52 -10.49
N LEU A 306 24.42 13.48 -10.61
CA LEU A 306 23.55 12.93 -9.57
C LEU A 306 23.81 11.42 -9.36
N ALA A 307 23.86 10.63 -10.43
CA ALA A 307 24.17 9.21 -10.36
C ALA A 307 25.54 8.93 -9.74
N VAL A 308 26.55 9.77 -10.05
CA VAL A 308 27.86 9.69 -9.38
C VAL A 308 27.74 9.97 -7.89
N LEU A 309 27.02 11.02 -7.49
CA LEU A 309 26.84 11.35 -6.08
C LEU A 309 26.11 10.24 -5.33
N GLN A 310 25.03 9.70 -5.88
CA GLN A 310 24.26 8.58 -5.31
C GLN A 310 25.15 7.35 -5.11
N ALA A 311 25.95 6.96 -6.13
CA ALA A 311 26.88 5.84 -6.03
C ALA A 311 27.98 6.06 -4.97
N LEU A 312 28.44 7.30 -4.76
CA LEU A 312 29.40 7.61 -3.69
C LEU A 312 28.74 7.68 -2.30
N ALA A 313 27.44 8.00 -2.25
CA ALA A 313 26.66 8.12 -1.02
C ALA A 313 26.20 6.76 -0.44
N GLU A 314 26.21 5.68 -1.24
CA GLU A 314 25.91 4.32 -0.76
C GLU A 314 26.82 3.89 0.39
N ASN A 315 28.11 4.23 0.32
CA ASN A 315 29.10 4.00 1.37
C ASN A 315 30.03 5.21 1.49
N PRO A 316 29.61 6.27 2.21
CA PRO A 316 30.36 7.52 2.28
C PRO A 316 31.79 7.29 2.79
N GLY A 317 32.78 7.82 2.08
CA GLY A 317 34.21 7.65 2.39
C GLY A 317 34.89 6.43 1.77
N ALA A 318 34.14 5.44 1.28
CA ALA A 318 34.69 4.32 0.53
C ALA A 318 35.14 4.75 -0.88
N VAL A 319 36.21 4.14 -1.39
CA VAL A 319 36.69 4.42 -2.75
C VAL A 319 35.90 3.61 -3.75
N VAL A 320 35.12 4.31 -4.58
CA VAL A 320 34.35 3.70 -5.67
C VAL A 320 35.17 3.71 -6.97
N PRO A 321 35.40 2.53 -7.58
CA PRO A 321 36.16 2.43 -8.84
C PRO A 321 35.46 3.12 -10.01
N ARG A 322 36.26 3.65 -10.96
CA ARG A 322 35.72 4.29 -12.20
C ARG A 322 34.76 3.38 -12.96
N ARG A 323 35.08 2.09 -13.09
CA ARG A 323 34.19 1.10 -13.74
C ARG A 323 32.81 1.00 -13.09
N THR A 324 32.74 1.16 -11.77
CA THR A 324 31.48 1.09 -11.02
C THR A 324 30.67 2.36 -11.25
N LEU A 325 31.32 3.52 -11.20
CA LEU A 325 30.67 4.81 -11.50
C LEU A 325 30.18 4.87 -12.94
N LEU A 326 30.96 4.37 -13.89
CA LEU A 326 30.57 4.28 -15.29
C LEU A 326 29.30 3.44 -15.49
N ALA A 327 29.19 2.31 -14.77
CA ALA A 327 28.01 1.45 -14.84
C ALA A 327 26.74 2.11 -14.26
N ALA A 328 26.91 3.08 -13.34
CA ALA A 328 25.81 3.85 -12.76
C ALA A 328 25.37 5.04 -13.64
N LEU A 329 26.15 5.45 -14.64
CA LEU A 329 25.80 6.60 -15.48
C LEU A 329 24.60 6.29 -16.40
N PRO A 330 23.68 7.25 -16.62
CA PRO A 330 22.58 7.11 -17.57
C PRO A 330 23.07 6.81 -18.99
N ARG A 331 22.37 5.92 -19.70
CA ARG A 331 22.68 5.57 -21.10
C ARG A 331 22.58 6.83 -21.98
N GLY A 332 23.64 7.16 -22.71
CA GLY A 332 23.70 8.34 -23.58
C GLY A 332 24.51 9.52 -23.04
N ALA A 333 24.95 9.50 -21.78
CA ALA A 333 25.84 10.52 -21.21
C ALA A 333 27.27 10.56 -21.84
N GLY A 334 27.54 9.69 -22.81
CA GLY A 334 28.78 9.59 -23.59
C GLY A 334 28.58 9.71 -25.11
N SER A 335 27.58 10.48 -25.58
CA SER A 335 27.24 10.62 -27.01
C SER A 335 28.22 11.46 -27.85
N GLY A 336 29.51 11.26 -27.66
CA GLY A 336 30.51 11.76 -28.60
C GLY A 336 31.91 11.31 -28.22
N HIS A 337 32.50 10.38 -28.98
CA HIS A 337 33.93 10.02 -29.11
C HIS A 337 34.84 9.99 -27.86
N ALA A 338 34.32 10.17 -26.67
CA ALA A 338 35.03 10.26 -25.42
C ALA A 338 35.19 8.85 -24.86
N SER A 339 36.40 8.50 -24.44
CA SER A 339 36.63 7.26 -23.72
C SER A 339 35.70 7.17 -22.51
N SER A 340 35.33 5.95 -22.14
CA SER A 340 34.45 5.67 -21.00
C SER A 340 34.93 6.33 -19.68
N ASP A 341 36.25 6.40 -19.48
CA ASP A 341 36.85 7.09 -18.33
C ASP A 341 36.61 8.61 -18.34
N HIS A 342 36.58 9.22 -19.54
CA HIS A 342 36.35 10.66 -19.67
C HIS A 342 34.92 11.05 -19.27
N ALA A 343 33.93 10.18 -19.49
CA ALA A 343 32.54 10.42 -19.08
C ALA A 343 32.40 10.51 -17.56
N VAL A 344 33.06 9.62 -16.82
CA VAL A 344 33.08 9.64 -15.35
C VAL A 344 33.79 10.89 -14.84
N ASP A 345 34.95 11.21 -15.41
CA ASP A 345 35.72 12.38 -14.99
C ASP A 345 34.94 13.69 -15.23
N MET A 346 34.21 13.80 -16.34
CA MET A 346 33.33 14.94 -16.63
C MET A 346 32.11 15.01 -15.70
N ALA A 347 31.52 13.87 -15.33
CA ALA A 347 30.44 13.83 -14.35
C ALA A 347 30.93 14.27 -12.96
N VAL A 348 32.10 13.79 -12.53
CA VAL A 348 32.74 14.21 -11.26
C VAL A 348 33.12 15.69 -11.27
N ALA A 349 33.64 16.21 -12.39
CA ALA A 349 33.99 17.63 -12.50
C ALA A 349 32.75 18.51 -12.34
N ARG A 350 31.63 18.15 -12.99
CA ARG A 350 30.34 18.85 -12.86
C ARG A 350 29.75 18.71 -11.46
N LEU A 351 29.85 17.54 -10.85
CA LEU A 351 29.44 17.33 -9.46
C LEU A 351 30.20 18.28 -8.53
N ARG A 352 31.54 18.31 -8.59
CA ARG A 352 32.37 19.21 -7.79
C ARG A 352 32.05 20.69 -7.99
N ALA A 353 31.69 21.08 -9.21
CA ALA A 353 31.31 22.45 -9.49
C ALA A 353 29.99 22.85 -8.78
N ALA A 354 29.07 21.90 -8.62
CA ALA A 354 27.79 22.12 -7.96
C ALA A 354 27.86 21.99 -6.43
N VAL A 355 28.58 21.00 -5.91
CA VAL A 355 28.57 20.69 -4.47
C VAL A 355 29.81 21.13 -3.69
N GLY A 356 30.83 21.63 -4.38
CA GLY A 356 32.10 22.06 -3.77
C GLY A 356 33.27 21.15 -4.16
N THR A 357 34.41 21.77 -4.45
CA THR A 357 35.58 21.07 -5.01
C THR A 357 36.23 20.07 -4.06
N LYS A 358 36.06 20.27 -2.74
CA LYS A 358 36.61 19.41 -1.69
C LYS A 358 35.71 18.22 -1.33
N VAL A 359 34.44 18.23 -1.73
CA VAL A 359 33.45 17.21 -1.37
C VAL A 359 33.78 15.84 -1.95
N VAL A 360 34.28 15.80 -3.19
CA VAL A 360 34.67 14.55 -3.86
C VAL A 360 36.18 14.50 -3.99
N GLN A 361 36.81 13.48 -3.44
CA GLN A 361 38.25 13.24 -3.54
C GLN A 361 38.58 12.27 -4.67
N THR A 362 39.63 12.58 -5.43
CA THR A 362 40.22 11.63 -6.37
C THR A 362 41.23 10.76 -5.63
N VAL A 363 41.06 9.44 -5.68
CA VAL A 363 42.07 8.49 -5.22
C VAL A 363 42.82 7.97 -6.44
N VAL A 364 44.07 8.43 -6.58
CA VAL A 364 44.92 8.18 -7.75
C VAL A 364 44.93 6.69 -8.10
N LYS A 365 44.68 6.38 -9.38
CA LYS A 365 44.57 5.02 -9.95
C LYS A 365 43.47 4.10 -9.36
N ARG A 366 42.71 4.55 -8.36
CA ARG A 366 41.68 3.72 -7.70
C ARG A 366 40.26 4.16 -8.00
N GLY A 367 39.98 5.47 -8.04
CA GLY A 367 38.63 5.99 -8.29
C GLY A 367 38.33 7.26 -7.51
N TYR A 368 37.11 7.37 -7.01
CA TYR A 368 36.60 8.56 -6.32
C TYR A 368 35.93 8.20 -4.99
N ARG A 369 35.87 9.13 -4.05
CA ARG A 369 35.14 8.98 -2.78
C ARG A 369 34.59 10.32 -2.28
N LEU A 370 33.58 10.28 -1.41
CA LEU A 370 33.22 11.45 -0.60
C LEU A 370 34.29 11.73 0.46
N ALA A 371 34.57 13.01 0.68
CA ALA A 371 35.54 13.51 1.65
C ALA A 371 34.95 13.58 3.06
N VAL A 372 34.45 12.47 3.58
CA VAL A 372 33.90 12.41 4.95
C VAL A 372 35.03 12.46 5.98
N GLU A 373 34.83 13.19 7.06
CA GLU A 373 35.72 13.12 8.23
C GLU A 373 35.47 11.78 8.94
N SER A 374 36.56 11.08 9.28
CA SER A 374 36.52 9.74 9.89
C SER A 374 36.35 9.80 11.39
#